data_AF-A0A3S2UHC5-F1
#
_entry.id   AF-A0A3S2UHC5-F1
#
_cell.length_a   1.000
_cell.length_b   1.000
_cell.length_c   1.000
_cell.angle_alpha   90.00
_cell.angle_beta   90.00
_cell.angle_gamma   90.00
#
_symmetry.space_group_name_H-M   'P 1'
#
loop_
_entity.id
_entity.type
_entity.pdbx_description
1 polymer ?
#
loop_
_entity_poly.entity_id
_entity_poly.type
_entity_poly.pdbx_seq_one_letter_code
_entity_poly.pdbx_strand_id
1 'polypeptide(L)'
;MSSSPARSTAWRLLPLDGGWRSHAARWDALNQRLLGGHPLLTSIVVGELLAHYGTGRELLADLPGDDGQSLAMCILVPSSPWRWSSFLPAQTQLALQLMADVEQARGLFRALPWHVLQLDLLCQDPQLMRLAPEPEPLSHVMLHARTVHVDLLAGWDAYWHSRSANLRANMRRYQNRLTGDGKSMHFECHVTADDVAAAVHRYADLETRGWKAQEGTALKSSAAQFDHYLKVMRQSAEAGSARVYELYIDGALAASRLTLVSGTTLVILKTTYDENLANYAPGRQHLLQLLQHEFAAGALTRIEFYTNANADTLAWATDSRWIRHVTLERSAPTSLLVSSMRFVRRALKADPATAEGWLLQHAPNVEQLPEPARQLLERVAKSFSALPKGGSVRRYYWVSKGAEVKAVLPVEVDRRWGGEVLRSVTQSLDTALPVLAATDPADPTPIRQLLTQLLGGRSRVACIELSPWNPGHAETLAWSSAASELGLPVLWQAQGPAPAPLSEALVLPQPLIEQVECRGQTAIEGMPTPAPASRRWRLTIHNPSTWLGAAALVRAAFAWRRRNDPTRPVPCNPESSS
;
A
#
# COMPACT_ATOMS: atom_id res chain seq x y z
N MET A 1 27.26 29.31 -34.62
CA MET A 1 25.96 29.38 -33.92
C MET A 1 25.69 28.02 -33.31
N SER A 2 25.29 28.05 -32.04
CA SER A 2 25.42 26.98 -31.06
C SER A 2 24.55 25.75 -31.37
N SER A 3 25.19 24.59 -31.46
CA SER A 3 24.54 23.29 -31.34
C SER A 3 24.13 23.07 -29.88
N SER A 4 22.84 23.24 -29.57
CA SER A 4 22.31 22.85 -28.25
C SER A 4 22.16 21.31 -28.22
N PRO A 5 22.77 20.59 -27.26
CA PRO A 5 22.65 19.15 -27.19
C PRO A 5 21.29 18.79 -26.58
N ALA A 6 20.52 17.92 -27.25
CA ALA A 6 19.41 17.23 -26.60
C ALA A 6 19.97 16.38 -25.45
N ARG A 7 19.98 16.93 -24.23
CA ARG A 7 20.44 16.22 -23.03
C ARG A 7 19.35 15.23 -22.61
N SER A 8 19.78 13.99 -22.38
CA SER A 8 18.91 12.81 -22.23
C SER A 8 18.01 12.87 -20.98
N THR A 9 16.71 12.67 -21.18
CA THR A 9 15.67 12.32 -20.18
C THR A 9 15.77 10.87 -19.68
N ALA A 10 16.99 10.32 -19.61
CA ALA A 10 17.22 8.92 -19.25
C ALA A 10 17.62 8.80 -17.77
N TRP A 11 17.08 7.78 -17.10
CA TRP A 11 17.47 7.39 -15.75
C TRP A 11 18.97 7.12 -15.65
N ARG A 12 19.60 7.66 -14.61
CA ARG A 12 21.00 7.41 -14.24
C ARG A 12 21.03 6.54 -13.00
N LEU A 13 21.84 5.49 -13.01
CA LEU A 13 22.07 4.65 -11.83
C LEU A 13 23.42 5.04 -11.22
N LEU A 14 23.37 5.61 -10.01
CA LEU A 14 24.52 6.13 -9.30
C LEU A 14 24.82 5.23 -8.10
N PRO A 15 26.05 4.72 -7.95
CA PRO A 15 26.43 4.02 -6.73
C PRO A 15 26.45 4.99 -5.54
N LEU A 16 26.14 4.47 -4.35
CA LEU A 16 26.17 5.22 -3.09
C LEU A 16 27.47 5.01 -2.30
N ASP A 17 28.51 4.48 -2.95
CA ASP A 17 29.86 4.23 -2.43
C ASP A 17 30.60 5.51 -2.00
N GLY A 18 30.36 6.63 -2.68
CA GLY A 18 30.83 7.97 -2.29
C GLY A 18 30.04 8.63 -1.15
N GLY A 19 29.01 7.95 -0.64
CA GLY A 19 28.18 8.40 0.48
C GLY A 19 26.94 9.20 0.08
N TRP A 20 25.91 9.12 0.92
CA TRP A 20 24.60 9.76 0.72
C TRP A 20 24.63 11.30 0.66
N ARG A 21 25.58 11.93 1.35
CA ARG A 21 25.57 13.38 1.62
C ARG A 21 25.60 14.25 0.35
N SER A 22 26.25 13.81 -0.72
CA SER A 22 26.33 14.53 -1.99
C SER A 22 24.97 14.64 -2.70
N HIS A 23 24.02 13.77 -2.36
CA HIS A 23 22.69 13.71 -2.97
C HIS A 23 21.59 14.34 -2.10
N ALA A 24 21.87 14.55 -0.81
CA ALA A 24 20.92 15.02 0.20
C ALA A 24 20.16 16.28 -0.20
N ALA A 25 20.87 17.33 -0.67
CA ALA A 25 20.24 18.59 -1.04
C ALA A 25 19.25 18.45 -2.21
N ARG A 26 19.60 17.66 -3.24
CA ARG A 26 18.69 17.42 -4.38
C ARG A 26 17.49 16.56 -3.96
N TRP A 27 17.73 15.58 -3.09
CA TRP A 27 16.68 14.74 -2.54
C TRP A 27 15.66 15.57 -1.75
N ASP A 28 16.13 16.42 -0.83
CA ASP A 28 15.23 17.26 -0.02
C ASP A 28 14.49 18.29 -0.86
N ALA A 29 15.15 18.90 -1.85
CA ALA A 29 14.48 19.80 -2.80
C ALA A 29 13.36 19.08 -3.57
N LEU A 30 13.61 17.83 -3.99
CA LEU A 30 12.61 17.02 -4.67
C LEU A 30 11.48 16.57 -3.73
N ASN A 31 11.80 16.17 -2.50
CA ASN A 31 10.82 15.83 -1.46
C ASN A 31 9.91 17.03 -1.14
N GLN A 32 10.50 18.22 -1.04
CA GLN A 32 9.75 19.46 -0.85
C GLN A 32 8.78 19.71 -2.00
N ARG A 33 9.27 19.61 -3.24
CA ARG A 33 8.47 19.90 -4.44
C ARG A 33 7.34 18.89 -4.68
N LEU A 34 7.61 17.60 -4.48
CA LEU A 34 6.63 16.55 -4.77
C LEU A 34 5.68 16.27 -3.60
N LEU A 35 6.20 16.28 -2.36
CA LEU A 35 5.50 15.74 -1.20
C LEU A 35 5.38 16.73 -0.04
N GLY A 36 5.69 18.01 -0.26
CA GLY A 36 5.67 19.04 0.78
C GLY A 36 6.71 18.82 1.89
N GLY A 37 7.76 18.06 1.60
CA GLY A 37 8.84 17.77 2.53
C GLY A 37 8.46 16.68 3.53
N HIS A 38 7.94 15.54 3.06
CA HIS A 38 7.42 14.49 3.94
C HIS A 38 8.46 14.04 5.01
N PRO A 39 8.12 13.96 6.31
CA PRO A 39 9.09 13.76 7.39
C PRO A 39 9.91 12.46 7.31
N LEU A 40 9.31 11.37 6.82
CA LEU A 40 10.01 10.08 6.64
C LEU A 40 10.99 10.07 5.46
N LEU A 41 10.93 11.07 4.58
CA LEU A 41 11.72 11.13 3.36
C LEU A 41 12.71 12.30 3.39
N THR A 42 13.04 12.83 4.57
CA THR A 42 14.13 13.79 4.69
C THR A 42 15.48 13.09 4.48
N SER A 43 16.48 13.83 3.99
CA SER A 43 17.81 13.29 3.77
C SER A 43 18.48 12.81 5.06
N ILE A 44 18.13 13.37 6.23
CA ILE A 44 18.57 12.89 7.55
C ILE A 44 18.08 11.46 7.77
N VAL A 45 16.78 11.23 7.65
CA VAL A 45 16.17 9.90 7.86
C VAL A 45 16.71 8.89 6.84
N VAL A 46 16.73 9.25 5.56
CA VAL A 46 17.21 8.38 4.49
C VAL A 46 18.70 8.04 4.67
N GLY A 47 19.51 9.03 5.03
CA GLY A 47 20.94 8.85 5.26
C GLY A 47 21.24 7.91 6.41
N GLU A 48 20.54 8.07 7.53
CA GLU A 48 20.73 7.19 8.69
C GLU A 48 20.17 5.77 8.45
N LEU A 49 19.11 5.62 7.66
CA LEU A 49 18.63 4.30 7.21
C LEU A 49 19.66 3.60 6.32
N LEU A 50 20.26 4.31 5.36
CA LEU A 50 21.32 3.75 4.51
C LEU A 50 22.57 3.40 5.32
N ALA A 51 22.96 4.24 6.29
CA ALA A 51 24.14 4.01 7.11
C ALA A 51 24.03 2.78 8.01
N HIS A 52 22.83 2.50 8.55
CA HIS A 52 22.63 1.40 9.51
C HIS A 52 22.12 0.11 8.86
N TYR A 53 21.34 0.21 7.78
CA TYR A 53 20.66 -0.93 7.16
C TYR A 53 21.04 -1.17 5.70
N GLY A 54 21.86 -0.29 5.12
CA GLY A 54 22.40 -0.47 3.78
C GLY A 54 23.37 -1.64 3.72
N THR A 55 23.39 -2.32 2.58
CA THR A 55 24.28 -3.46 2.29
C THR A 55 25.47 -3.05 1.42
N GLY A 56 25.55 -1.78 0.99
CA GLY A 56 26.53 -1.27 0.04
C GLY A 56 26.19 -1.61 -1.42
N ARG A 57 25.05 -2.26 -1.67
CA ARG A 57 24.57 -2.63 -3.01
C ARG A 57 23.47 -1.72 -3.52
N GLU A 58 23.08 -0.74 -2.70
CA GLU A 58 22.06 0.24 -3.01
C GLU A 58 22.58 1.21 -4.09
N LEU A 59 21.75 1.43 -5.11
CA LEU A 59 21.99 2.44 -6.15
C LEU A 59 20.92 3.52 -6.03
N LEU A 60 21.34 4.77 -6.18
CA LEU A 60 20.44 5.87 -6.41
C LEU A 60 20.10 5.95 -7.90
N ALA A 61 18.85 5.68 -8.24
CA ALA A 61 18.31 6.01 -9.55
C ALA A 61 17.86 7.47 -9.56
N ASP A 62 18.36 8.25 -10.51
CA ASP A 62 18.09 9.68 -10.67
C ASP A 62 17.61 9.95 -12.10
N LEU A 63 16.44 10.55 -12.22
CA LEU A 63 15.89 11.03 -13.49
C LEU A 63 16.13 12.54 -13.59
N PRO A 64 17.13 13.01 -14.35
CA PRO A 64 17.40 14.43 -14.51
C PRO A 64 16.33 15.10 -15.40
N GLY A 65 15.95 16.32 -15.05
CA GLY A 65 15.20 17.25 -15.89
C GLY A 65 16.11 18.12 -16.75
N ASP A 66 15.50 18.83 -17.70
CA ASP A 66 16.20 19.70 -18.65
C ASP A 66 16.87 20.90 -17.96
N ASP A 67 16.31 21.33 -16.83
CA ASP A 67 16.81 22.39 -15.94
C ASP A 67 17.95 21.93 -15.02
N GLY A 68 18.35 20.66 -15.09
CA GLY A 68 19.36 20.06 -14.22
C GLY A 68 18.86 19.65 -12.84
N GLN A 69 17.59 19.91 -12.51
CA GLN A 69 16.95 19.41 -11.30
C GLN A 69 16.51 17.97 -11.50
N SER A 70 16.51 17.16 -10.44
CA SER A 70 15.97 15.80 -10.52
C SER A 70 14.46 15.86 -10.66
N LEU A 71 13.86 15.17 -11.63
CA LEU A 71 12.41 14.99 -11.78
C LEU A 71 11.90 13.83 -10.92
N ALA A 72 12.73 12.82 -10.73
CA ALA A 72 12.43 11.66 -9.90
C ALA A 72 13.71 11.06 -9.32
N MET A 73 13.63 10.51 -8.11
CA MET A 73 14.73 9.81 -7.46
C MET A 73 14.21 8.59 -6.71
N CYS A 74 14.91 7.45 -6.77
CA CYS A 74 14.59 6.31 -5.92
C CYS A 74 15.84 5.50 -5.57
N ILE A 75 15.84 4.86 -4.41
CA ILE A 75 16.94 4.00 -3.99
C ILE A 75 16.55 2.56 -4.29
N LEU A 76 17.34 1.88 -5.12
CA LEU A 76 17.10 0.51 -5.55
C LEU A 76 18.18 -0.44 -5.04
N VAL A 77 17.80 -1.67 -4.75
CA VAL A 77 18.70 -2.75 -4.31
C VAL A 77 18.41 -4.03 -5.09
N PRO A 78 19.43 -4.78 -5.54
CA PRO A 78 19.23 -6.08 -6.17
C PRO A 78 18.79 -7.12 -5.12
N SER A 79 17.57 -7.63 -5.27
CA SER A 79 17.01 -8.69 -4.40
C SER A 79 17.19 -10.09 -4.99
N SER A 80 17.44 -10.22 -6.30
CA SER A 80 17.92 -11.44 -6.96
C SER A 80 18.56 -11.10 -8.32
N PRO A 81 19.18 -12.05 -9.04
CA PRO A 81 19.76 -11.75 -10.36
C PRO A 81 18.77 -11.14 -11.37
N TRP A 82 17.47 -11.42 -11.25
CA TRP A 82 16.44 -10.96 -12.20
C TRP A 82 15.41 -10.01 -11.57
N ARG A 83 15.62 -9.61 -10.31
CA ARG A 83 14.67 -8.77 -9.55
C ARG A 83 15.40 -7.69 -8.77
N TRP A 84 14.89 -6.49 -8.90
CA TRP A 84 15.31 -5.33 -8.12
C TRP A 84 14.13 -4.83 -7.29
N SER A 85 14.41 -4.17 -6.19
CA SER A 85 13.39 -3.62 -5.30
C SER A 85 13.80 -2.24 -4.80
N SER A 86 12.85 -1.39 -4.48
CA SER A 86 13.11 -0.20 -3.68
C SER A 86 13.73 -0.61 -2.35
N PHE A 87 14.74 0.12 -1.90
CA PHE A 87 15.34 -0.09 -0.59
C PHE A 87 14.32 0.20 0.51
N LEU A 88 14.06 -0.81 1.35
CA LEU A 88 13.06 -0.75 2.41
C LEU A 88 13.56 -1.52 3.65
N PRO A 89 14.22 -0.84 4.59
CA PRO A 89 14.49 -1.38 5.92
C PRO A 89 13.20 -1.64 6.70
N ALA A 90 13.22 -2.59 7.64
CA ALA A 90 12.06 -2.93 8.47
C ALA A 90 11.59 -1.78 9.39
N GLN A 91 12.43 -0.76 9.59
CA GLN A 91 12.19 0.39 10.46
C GLN A 91 11.37 1.50 9.79
N THR A 92 11.09 1.41 8.49
CA THR A 92 10.23 2.35 7.76
C THR A 92 9.04 1.63 7.12
N GLN A 93 7.87 2.25 7.16
CA GLN A 93 6.65 1.78 6.47
C GLN A 93 6.36 2.59 5.19
N LEU A 94 7.34 3.34 4.71
CA LEU A 94 7.27 4.12 3.48
C LEU A 94 8.55 3.90 2.67
N ALA A 95 8.44 3.57 1.38
CA ALA A 95 9.62 3.40 0.54
C ALA A 95 10.35 4.71 0.28
N LEU A 96 11.68 4.59 0.19
CA LEU A 96 12.58 5.72 -0.06
C LEU A 96 12.63 6.03 -1.55
N GLN A 97 11.63 6.77 -2.00
CA GLN A 97 11.46 7.14 -3.40
C GLN A 97 10.65 8.43 -3.54
N LEU A 98 10.90 9.14 -4.62
CA LEU A 98 10.33 10.42 -4.97
C LEU A 98 10.02 10.36 -6.47
N MET A 99 8.87 9.79 -6.81
CA MET A 99 8.38 9.64 -8.18
C MET A 99 6.92 10.08 -8.23
N ALA A 100 6.52 10.74 -9.32
CA ALA A 100 5.18 11.27 -9.49
C ALA A 100 4.18 10.20 -9.95
N ASP A 101 4.61 9.32 -10.86
CA ASP A 101 3.73 8.37 -11.55
C ASP A 101 4.44 7.06 -11.94
N VAL A 102 3.63 6.08 -12.36
CA VAL A 102 4.09 4.74 -12.73
C VAL A 102 4.90 4.71 -14.03
N GLU A 103 4.75 5.68 -14.92
CA GLU A 103 5.50 5.75 -16.18
C GLU A 103 6.97 6.05 -15.91
N GLN A 104 7.25 6.96 -14.98
CA GLN A 104 8.59 7.22 -14.48
C GLN A 104 9.22 5.93 -13.96
N ALA A 105 8.48 5.17 -13.14
CA ALA A 105 8.95 3.89 -12.61
C ALA A 105 9.19 2.84 -13.71
N ARG A 106 8.34 2.76 -14.74
CA ARG A 106 8.58 1.88 -15.90
C ARG A 106 9.83 2.26 -16.67
N GLY A 107 10.13 3.56 -16.74
CA GLY A 107 11.36 4.09 -17.33
C GLY A 107 12.63 3.49 -16.75
N LEU A 108 12.62 3.04 -15.48
CA LEU A 108 13.76 2.38 -14.83
C LEU A 108 14.20 1.12 -15.57
N PHE A 109 13.29 0.37 -16.20
CA PHE A 109 13.66 -0.79 -17.02
C PHE A 109 14.55 -0.43 -18.20
N ARG A 110 14.60 0.83 -18.64
CA ARG A 110 15.54 1.25 -19.71
C ARG A 110 16.96 1.44 -19.19
N ALA A 111 17.13 1.76 -17.91
CA ALA A 111 18.44 1.92 -17.27
C ALA A 111 18.92 0.64 -16.57
N LEU A 112 18.00 -0.22 -16.12
CA LEU A 112 18.33 -1.49 -15.49
C LEU A 112 18.79 -2.54 -16.52
N PRO A 113 19.71 -3.46 -16.14
CA PRO A 113 20.15 -4.53 -17.03
C PRO A 113 19.00 -5.31 -17.68
N TRP A 114 19.16 -5.75 -18.93
CA TRP A 114 18.11 -6.41 -19.72
C TRP A 114 17.54 -7.71 -19.09
N HIS A 115 18.28 -8.32 -18.17
CA HIS A 115 17.86 -9.53 -17.47
C HIS A 115 17.03 -9.25 -16.21
N VAL A 116 16.88 -7.99 -15.79
CA VAL A 116 15.98 -7.59 -14.71
C VAL A 116 14.54 -7.66 -15.20
N LEU A 117 13.81 -8.69 -14.82
CA LEU A 117 12.44 -8.93 -15.32
C LEU A 117 11.38 -8.27 -14.43
N GLN A 118 11.74 -7.93 -13.19
CA GLN A 118 10.82 -7.45 -12.18
C GLN A 118 11.44 -6.33 -11.34
N LEU A 119 10.63 -5.31 -11.05
CA LEU A 119 10.93 -4.22 -10.14
C LEU A 119 9.85 -4.16 -9.06
N ASP A 120 10.24 -4.29 -7.80
CA ASP A 120 9.33 -4.21 -6.66
C ASP A 120 9.45 -2.85 -5.97
N LEU A 121 8.42 -2.01 -6.12
CA LEU A 121 8.27 -0.75 -5.41
C LEU A 121 7.49 -1.02 -4.13
N LEU A 122 8.20 -1.12 -3.02
CA LEU A 122 7.64 -1.58 -1.75
C LEU A 122 6.99 -0.43 -0.97
N CYS A 123 6.10 -0.68 -0.02
CA CYS A 123 5.56 0.34 0.91
C CYS A 123 5.18 1.70 0.29
N GLN A 124 4.42 1.66 -0.78
CA GLN A 124 3.89 2.80 -1.51
C GLN A 124 2.68 3.38 -0.79
N ASP A 125 2.71 4.68 -0.54
CA ASP A 125 1.56 5.41 -0.06
C ASP A 125 0.80 6.04 -1.24
N PRO A 126 -0.45 5.61 -1.52
CA PRO A 126 -1.22 6.14 -2.64
C PRO A 126 -1.61 7.62 -2.49
N GLN A 127 -1.53 8.22 -1.29
CA GLN A 127 -1.74 9.66 -1.11
C GLN A 127 -0.49 10.47 -1.43
N LEU A 128 0.70 9.90 -1.26
CA LEU A 128 1.96 10.57 -1.60
C LEU A 128 2.33 10.37 -3.06
N MET A 129 2.11 9.18 -3.59
CA MET A 129 2.60 8.81 -4.92
C MET A 129 1.50 8.13 -5.72
N ARG A 130 1.23 8.66 -6.92
CA ARG A 130 0.28 8.06 -7.87
C ARG A 130 0.94 6.94 -8.67
N LEU A 131 1.69 6.10 -7.97
CA LEU A 131 2.41 4.96 -8.56
C LEU A 131 1.55 3.72 -8.67
N ALA A 132 0.36 3.71 -8.06
CA ALA A 132 -0.60 2.64 -8.30
C ALA A 132 -1.06 2.77 -9.76
N PRO A 133 -0.64 1.86 -10.65
CA PRO A 133 -1.16 1.88 -12.00
C PRO A 133 -2.65 1.57 -11.94
N GLU A 134 -3.47 2.31 -12.72
CA GLU A 134 -4.62 1.66 -13.36
C GLU A 134 -4.10 0.34 -13.95
N PRO A 135 -4.69 -0.83 -13.67
CA PRO A 135 -4.03 -2.11 -13.83
C PRO A 135 -3.58 -2.26 -15.26
N GLU A 136 -2.28 -2.28 -15.39
CA GLU A 136 -1.68 -2.62 -16.63
C GLU A 136 -1.41 -4.12 -16.60
N PRO A 137 -1.43 -4.81 -17.75
CA PRO A 137 -1.08 -6.24 -17.87
C PRO A 137 0.30 -6.64 -17.30
N LEU A 138 1.06 -5.70 -16.76
CA LEU A 138 2.45 -5.78 -16.31
C LEU A 138 2.67 -5.18 -14.92
N SER A 139 1.61 -5.12 -14.11
CA SER A 139 1.67 -4.59 -12.75
C SER A 139 0.85 -5.43 -11.80
N HIS A 140 1.36 -5.60 -10.59
CA HIS A 140 0.70 -6.29 -9.51
C HIS A 140 0.75 -5.42 -8.25
N VAL A 141 -0.34 -5.40 -7.48
CA VAL A 141 -0.45 -4.63 -6.24
C VAL A 141 -0.79 -5.55 -5.07
N MET A 142 0.04 -5.51 -4.03
CA MET A 142 -0.16 -6.22 -2.75
C MET A 142 -0.43 -5.20 -1.65
N LEU A 143 -1.47 -5.41 -0.85
CA LEU A 143 -1.76 -4.59 0.33
C LEU A 143 -0.78 -4.97 1.45
N HIS A 144 -0.06 -3.99 1.98
CA HIS A 144 0.96 -4.21 3.01
C HIS A 144 0.43 -4.02 4.43
N ALA A 145 -0.06 -2.82 4.70
CA ALA A 145 -0.51 -2.38 6.01
C ALA A 145 -1.56 -1.30 5.81
N ARG A 146 -2.61 -1.30 6.64
CA ARG A 146 -3.59 -0.21 6.64
C ARG A 146 -3.10 0.87 7.58
N THR A 147 -2.63 2.00 7.07
CA THR A 147 -2.26 3.15 7.90
C THR A 147 -3.45 4.06 8.14
N VAL A 148 -3.34 4.93 9.15
CA VAL A 148 -4.32 5.94 9.51
C VAL A 148 -3.67 7.30 9.66
N HIS A 149 -4.49 8.35 9.53
CA HIS A 149 -4.09 9.70 9.85
C HIS A 149 -5.21 10.44 10.58
N VAL A 150 -4.82 11.53 11.25
CA VAL A 150 -5.74 12.54 11.80
C VAL A 150 -5.54 13.82 11.01
N ASP A 151 -6.64 14.38 10.53
CA ASP A 151 -6.70 15.70 9.89
C ASP A 151 -6.94 16.77 10.98
N LEU A 152 -6.16 17.85 10.94
CA LEU A 152 -6.21 18.92 11.93
C LEU A 152 -6.94 20.17 11.43
N LEU A 153 -7.33 20.23 10.15
CA LEU A 153 -7.89 21.43 9.51
C LEU A 153 -9.26 21.85 10.09
N ALA A 154 -10.06 20.89 10.56
CA ALA A 154 -11.39 21.16 11.10
C ALA A 154 -11.38 21.76 12.52
N GLY A 155 -10.22 21.79 13.20
CA GLY A 155 -10.09 22.19 14.60
C GLY A 155 -10.52 21.10 15.59
N TRP A 156 -10.15 21.30 16.86
CA TRP A 156 -10.31 20.30 17.93
C TRP A 156 -11.77 19.88 18.14
N ASP A 157 -12.69 20.84 18.26
CA ASP A 157 -14.07 20.53 18.60
C ASP A 157 -14.77 19.74 17.49
N ALA A 158 -14.62 20.14 16.23
CA ALA A 158 -15.19 19.41 15.11
C ALA A 158 -14.60 18.00 15.00
N TYR A 159 -13.27 17.87 15.12
CA TYR A 159 -12.61 16.57 15.14
C TYR A 159 -13.14 15.69 16.28
N TRP A 160 -13.17 16.18 17.51
CA TRP A 160 -13.59 15.39 18.67
C TRP A 160 -15.06 14.99 18.59
N HIS A 161 -15.95 15.88 18.14
CA HIS A 161 -17.37 15.56 17.96
C HIS A 161 -17.62 14.53 16.85
N SER A 162 -16.76 14.47 15.84
CA SER A 162 -16.82 13.43 14.79
C SER A 162 -16.43 12.03 15.30
N ARG A 163 -15.77 11.93 16.46
CA ARG A 163 -15.37 10.63 17.03
C ARG A 163 -16.57 9.90 17.64
N SER A 164 -16.51 8.56 17.62
CA SER A 164 -17.58 7.72 18.16
C SER A 164 -17.92 8.07 19.63
N ALA A 165 -19.21 8.00 19.97
CA ALA A 165 -19.66 8.23 21.33
C ALA A 165 -18.98 7.28 22.34
N ASN A 166 -18.69 6.04 21.91
CA ASN A 166 -17.96 5.05 22.69
C ASN A 166 -16.52 5.50 23.01
N LEU A 167 -15.76 5.98 22.01
CA LEU A 167 -14.41 6.50 22.26
C LEU A 167 -14.44 7.66 23.27
N ARG A 168 -15.32 8.63 23.06
CA ARG A 168 -15.45 9.80 23.95
C ARG A 168 -15.84 9.40 25.38
N ALA A 169 -16.78 8.46 25.54
CA ALA A 169 -17.18 7.94 26.85
C ALA A 169 -16.05 7.18 27.54
N ASN A 170 -15.31 6.35 26.81
CA ASN A 170 -14.16 5.62 27.34
C ASN A 170 -13.07 6.59 27.85
N MET A 171 -12.74 7.64 27.09
CA MET A 171 -11.76 8.63 27.53
C MET A 171 -12.19 9.36 28.81
N ARG A 172 -13.47 9.76 28.90
CA ARG A 172 -14.03 10.39 30.10
C ARG A 172 -13.96 9.45 31.31
N ARG A 173 -14.25 8.15 31.13
CA ARG A 173 -14.14 7.13 32.18
C ARG A 173 -12.70 7.00 32.70
N TYR A 174 -11.71 6.96 31.80
CA TYR A 174 -10.31 6.86 32.20
C TYR A 174 -9.83 8.11 32.96
N GLN A 175 -10.25 9.30 32.53
CA GLN A 175 -9.95 10.56 33.22
C GLN A 175 -10.58 10.60 34.62
N ASN A 176 -11.87 10.26 34.73
CA ASN A 176 -12.56 10.21 36.02
C ASN A 176 -11.94 9.21 36.99
N ARG A 177 -11.47 8.06 36.49
CA ARG A 177 -10.75 7.08 37.32
C ARG A 177 -9.42 7.64 37.84
N LEU A 178 -8.65 8.30 36.98
CA LEU A 178 -7.39 8.92 37.37
C LEU A 178 -7.61 9.96 38.49
N THR A 179 -8.62 10.83 38.33
CA THR A 179 -9.00 11.80 39.38
C THR A 179 -9.57 11.14 40.64
N GLY A 180 -10.42 10.12 40.49
CA GLY A 180 -11.03 9.40 41.62
C GLY A 180 -10.01 8.66 42.48
N ASP A 181 -8.92 8.16 41.88
CA ASP A 181 -7.80 7.53 42.58
C ASP A 181 -6.79 8.57 43.12
N GLY A 182 -7.07 9.87 43.01
CA GLY A 182 -6.21 10.95 43.52
C GLY A 182 -4.89 11.14 42.75
N LYS A 183 -4.79 10.61 41.53
CA LYS A 183 -3.55 10.70 40.73
C LYS A 183 -3.46 12.02 39.97
N SER A 184 -2.23 12.50 39.78
CA SER A 184 -1.93 13.65 38.92
C SER A 184 -1.50 13.18 37.52
N MET A 185 -1.77 13.99 36.50
CA MET A 185 -1.34 13.75 35.12
C MET A 185 -0.62 14.98 34.59
N HIS A 186 0.54 14.77 33.96
CA HIS A 186 1.38 15.83 33.39
C HIS A 186 1.83 15.45 31.98
N PHE A 187 1.92 16.42 31.08
CA PHE A 187 2.25 16.22 29.67
C PHE A 187 3.37 17.16 29.24
N GLU A 188 4.37 16.62 28.56
CA GLU A 188 5.55 17.36 28.10
C GLU A 188 5.81 17.13 26.61
N CYS A 189 6.37 18.17 25.96
CA CYS A 189 6.81 18.14 24.57
C CYS A 189 8.26 18.64 24.51
N HIS A 190 9.17 17.74 24.11
CA HIS A 190 10.61 18.01 24.00
C HIS A 190 10.96 18.27 22.53
N VAL A 191 11.67 19.38 22.27
CA VAL A 191 11.99 19.83 20.90
C VAL A 191 13.48 20.16 20.69
N THR A 192 14.24 20.40 21.76
CA THR A 192 15.68 20.65 21.65
C THR A 192 16.44 19.33 21.45
N ALA A 193 17.60 19.38 20.81
CA ALA A 193 18.38 18.18 20.51
C ALA A 193 18.77 17.38 21.76
N ASP A 194 19.13 18.05 22.85
CA ASP A 194 19.53 17.41 24.09
C ASP A 194 18.33 16.85 24.87
N ASP A 195 17.20 17.58 24.93
CA ASP A 195 15.98 17.09 25.58
C ASP A 195 15.39 15.90 24.82
N VAL A 196 15.37 15.97 23.48
CA VAL A 196 14.93 14.87 22.61
C VAL A 196 15.83 13.65 22.79
N ALA A 197 17.15 13.82 22.82
CA ALA A 197 18.08 12.72 23.06
C ALA A 197 17.82 12.07 24.44
N ALA A 198 17.67 12.87 25.49
CA ALA A 198 17.34 12.37 26.84
C ALA A 198 15.98 11.63 26.88
N ALA A 199 14.98 12.13 26.16
CA ALA A 199 13.66 11.50 26.05
C ALA A 199 13.72 10.18 25.27
N VAL A 200 14.60 10.04 24.26
CA VAL A 200 14.83 8.77 23.56
C VAL A 200 15.41 7.71 24.51
N HIS A 201 16.32 8.09 25.41
CA HIS A 201 16.80 7.18 26.46
C HIS A 201 15.66 6.70 27.37
N ARG A 202 14.83 7.64 27.89
CA ARG A 202 13.67 7.30 28.73
C ARG A 202 12.64 6.43 28.00
N TYR A 203 12.40 6.71 26.71
CA TYR A 203 11.56 5.89 25.86
C TYR A 203 12.07 4.44 25.81
N ALA A 204 13.38 4.25 25.57
CA ALA A 204 13.98 2.92 25.48
C ALA A 204 13.92 2.16 26.83
N ASP A 205 14.08 2.87 27.95
CA ASP A 205 13.90 2.31 29.30
C ASP A 205 12.45 1.88 29.55
N LEU A 206 11.48 2.67 29.11
CA LEU A 206 10.06 2.35 29.25
C LEU A 206 9.65 1.16 28.36
N GLU A 207 10.10 1.13 27.10
CA GLU A 207 9.79 0.03 26.17
C GLU A 207 10.35 -1.32 26.63
N THR A 208 11.53 -1.32 27.27
CA THR A 208 12.14 -2.54 27.82
C THR A 208 11.32 -3.13 28.98
N ARG A 209 10.51 -2.32 29.66
CA ARG A 209 9.65 -2.75 30.78
C ARG A 209 8.30 -3.32 30.34
N GLY A 210 7.91 -3.19 29.07
CA GLY A 210 6.61 -3.64 28.54
C GLY A 210 6.63 -4.94 27.72
N TRP A 211 5.45 -5.38 27.26
CA TRP A 211 5.16 -6.60 26.49
C TRP A 211 6.00 -6.75 25.21
N LYS A 212 6.48 -5.64 24.64
CA LYS A 212 7.36 -5.62 23.46
C LYS A 212 8.77 -6.16 23.73
N ALA A 213 9.16 -6.34 25.00
CA ALA A 213 10.37 -7.05 25.35
C ALA A 213 10.34 -8.52 24.86
N GLN A 214 9.16 -9.14 24.76
CA GLN A 214 9.01 -10.53 24.32
C GLN A 214 9.03 -10.71 22.78
N GLU A 215 8.75 -9.66 22.01
CA GLU A 215 8.72 -9.71 20.53
C GLU A 215 10.04 -9.29 19.87
N GLY A 216 11.06 -8.90 20.65
CA GLY A 216 12.39 -8.53 20.13
C GLY A 216 12.42 -7.22 19.31
N THR A 217 11.36 -6.42 19.33
CA THR A 217 11.23 -5.15 18.58
C THR A 217 11.54 -3.90 19.41
N ALA A 218 11.86 -4.08 20.69
CA ALA A 218 12.26 -3.01 21.59
C ALA A 218 13.54 -2.32 21.10
N LEU A 219 13.68 -1.02 21.25
CA LEU A 219 14.88 -0.27 20.83
C LEU A 219 16.15 -0.84 21.46
N LYS A 220 16.08 -1.35 22.70
CA LYS A 220 17.21 -2.01 23.38
C LYS A 220 17.44 -3.47 22.96
N SER A 221 16.60 -4.05 22.10
CA SER A 221 16.81 -5.43 21.61
C SER A 221 18.05 -5.54 20.73
N SER A 222 18.53 -4.43 20.15
CA SER A 222 19.86 -4.33 19.54
C SER A 222 20.44 -2.93 19.72
N ALA A 223 21.73 -2.84 20.08
CA ALA A 223 22.45 -1.56 20.18
C ALA A 223 22.35 -0.76 18.88
N ALA A 224 22.45 -1.43 17.73
CA ALA A 224 22.33 -0.80 16.42
C ALA A 224 20.98 -0.11 16.17
N GLN A 225 19.86 -0.66 16.68
CA GLN A 225 18.54 -0.02 16.54
C GLN A 225 18.40 1.19 17.46
N PHE A 226 18.90 1.10 18.70
CA PHE A 226 18.92 2.23 19.62
C PHE A 226 19.76 3.38 19.07
N ASP A 227 20.99 3.09 18.63
CA ASP A 227 21.92 4.09 18.08
C ASP A 227 21.33 4.79 16.85
N HIS A 228 20.67 4.02 15.96
CA HIS A 228 19.95 4.56 14.82
C HIS A 228 18.88 5.57 15.24
N TYR A 229 17.95 5.20 16.13
CA TYR A 229 16.86 6.11 16.54
C TYR A 229 17.37 7.32 17.30
N LEU A 230 18.35 7.16 18.20
CA LEU A 230 18.95 8.27 18.93
C LEU A 230 19.57 9.29 17.95
N LYS A 231 20.31 8.81 16.96
CA LYS A 231 20.98 9.67 15.98
C LYS A 231 19.99 10.36 15.05
N VAL A 232 19.00 9.63 14.52
CA VAL A 232 17.91 10.21 13.70
C VAL A 232 17.17 11.29 14.48
N MET A 233 16.75 11.00 15.71
CA MET A 233 15.97 11.94 16.52
C MET A 233 16.79 13.17 16.91
N ARG A 234 18.05 13.00 17.31
CA ARG A 234 18.94 14.12 17.66
C ARG A 234 19.20 15.03 16.45
N GLN A 235 19.63 14.47 15.32
CA GLN A 235 19.89 15.25 14.10
C GLN A 235 18.63 15.94 13.57
N SER A 236 17.48 15.23 13.64
CA SER A 236 16.21 15.82 13.23
C SER A 236 15.79 16.95 14.17
N ALA A 237 16.05 16.85 15.49
CA ALA A 237 15.80 17.93 16.44
C ALA A 237 16.73 19.13 16.22
N GLU A 238 18.00 18.92 15.89
CA GLU A 238 18.93 19.98 15.46
C GLU A 238 18.41 20.75 14.23
N ALA A 239 17.68 20.04 13.34
CA ALA A 239 17.01 20.63 12.19
C ALA A 239 15.59 21.17 12.48
N GLY A 240 15.10 21.12 13.72
CA GLY A 240 13.73 21.53 14.09
C GLY A 240 12.63 20.58 13.62
N SER A 241 12.99 19.35 13.25
CA SER A 241 12.15 18.34 12.60
C SER A 241 11.87 17.10 13.46
N ALA A 242 12.09 17.15 14.77
CA ALA A 242 11.72 16.08 15.69
C ALA A 242 11.10 16.63 16.98
N ARG A 243 10.17 15.85 17.53
CA ARG A 243 9.55 16.11 18.82
C ARG A 243 9.36 14.80 19.58
N VAL A 244 9.50 14.83 20.90
CA VAL A 244 9.13 13.71 21.77
C VAL A 244 8.06 14.16 22.74
N TYR A 245 6.96 13.42 22.78
CA TYR A 245 5.87 13.68 23.74
C TYR A 245 5.93 12.66 24.85
N GLU A 246 5.78 13.12 26.09
CA GLU A 246 5.79 12.29 27.28
C GLU A 246 4.56 12.58 28.14
N LEU A 247 3.96 11.52 28.68
CA LEU A 247 2.87 11.60 29.64
C LEU A 247 3.34 10.98 30.96
N TYR A 248 3.20 11.73 32.04
CA TYR A 248 3.51 11.31 33.40
C TYR A 248 2.22 11.13 34.20
N ILE A 249 2.16 10.09 35.01
CA ILE A 249 1.09 9.87 35.99
C ILE A 249 1.76 9.72 37.36
N ASP A 250 1.39 10.60 38.30
CA ASP A 250 1.96 10.64 39.65
C ASP A 250 3.50 10.68 39.67
N GLY A 251 4.07 11.52 38.79
CA GLY A 251 5.52 11.68 38.62
C GLY A 251 6.23 10.57 37.85
N ALA A 252 5.59 9.44 37.55
CA ALA A 252 6.16 8.34 36.78
C ALA A 252 5.86 8.47 35.28
N LEU A 253 6.87 8.24 34.43
CA LEU A 253 6.67 8.23 32.96
C LEU A 253 5.73 7.08 32.57
N ALA A 254 4.52 7.44 32.16
CA ALA A 254 3.44 6.52 31.85
C ALA A 254 3.32 6.21 30.36
N ALA A 255 3.69 7.13 29.47
CA ALA A 255 3.75 6.90 28.02
C ALA A 255 4.71 7.85 27.32
N SER A 256 5.29 7.41 26.20
CA SER A 256 6.19 8.22 25.37
C SER A 256 6.00 7.94 23.87
N ARG A 257 6.21 8.96 23.03
CA ARG A 257 6.01 8.94 21.57
C ARG A 257 7.13 9.71 20.89
N LEU A 258 7.89 9.01 20.04
CA LEU A 258 8.89 9.62 19.18
C LEU A 258 8.23 10.04 17.87
N THR A 259 8.47 11.28 17.44
CA THR A 259 7.82 11.84 16.24
C THR A 259 8.78 12.66 15.40
N LEU A 260 8.53 12.70 14.09
CA LEU A 260 9.20 13.58 13.15
C LEU A 260 8.21 14.59 12.60
N VAL A 261 8.68 15.80 12.34
CA VAL A 261 7.87 16.92 11.85
C VAL A 261 8.58 17.57 10.67
N SER A 262 7.83 17.85 9.61
CA SER A 262 8.33 18.60 8.45
C SER A 262 7.15 19.18 7.68
N GLY A 263 7.30 20.43 7.24
CA GLY A 263 6.19 21.20 6.69
C GLY A 263 5.02 21.25 7.68
N THR A 264 3.84 20.84 7.23
CA THR A 264 2.61 20.79 8.05
C THR A 264 2.24 19.38 8.50
N THR A 265 3.17 18.42 8.41
CA THR A 265 2.91 17.01 8.73
C THR A 265 3.79 16.55 9.89
N LEU A 266 3.17 15.85 10.84
CA LEU A 266 3.84 15.09 11.88
C LEU A 266 3.66 13.60 11.65
N VAL A 267 4.72 12.82 11.79
CA VAL A 267 4.70 11.36 11.71
C VAL A 267 5.04 10.78 13.07
N ILE A 268 4.17 9.91 13.59
CA ILE A 268 4.44 9.12 14.80
C ILE A 268 5.30 7.93 14.41
N LEU A 269 6.53 7.84 14.93
CA LEU A 269 7.45 6.74 14.63
C LEU A 269 7.26 5.56 15.56
N LYS A 270 7.25 5.85 16.86
CA LYS A 270 7.39 4.85 17.92
C LYS A 270 6.55 5.27 19.11
N THR A 271 5.89 4.29 19.73
CA THR A 271 4.99 4.51 20.88
C THR A 271 5.25 3.44 21.92
N THR A 272 5.23 3.84 23.19
CA THR A 272 5.35 2.94 24.34
C THR A 272 4.58 3.48 25.53
N TYR A 273 4.20 2.61 26.45
CA TYR A 273 3.50 2.97 27.69
C TYR A 273 3.77 1.96 28.80
N ASP A 274 3.56 2.37 30.05
CA ASP A 274 3.68 1.49 31.22
C ASP A 274 2.40 0.66 31.39
N GLU A 275 2.53 -0.65 31.26
CA GLU A 275 1.40 -1.59 31.41
C GLU A 275 0.91 -1.71 32.84
N ASN A 276 1.74 -1.42 33.84
CA ASN A 276 1.28 -1.39 35.24
C ASN A 276 0.22 -0.30 35.46
N LEU A 277 0.15 0.66 34.53
CA LEU A 277 -0.85 1.72 34.51
C LEU A 277 -1.98 1.47 33.50
N ALA A 278 -2.12 0.26 32.94
CA ALA A 278 -3.12 -0.07 31.92
C ALA A 278 -4.57 0.27 32.34
N ASN A 279 -4.88 0.23 33.65
CA ASN A 279 -6.18 0.63 34.21
C ASN A 279 -6.56 2.09 33.91
N TYR A 280 -5.59 2.95 33.61
CA TYR A 280 -5.74 4.36 33.25
C TYR A 280 -5.63 4.62 31.73
N ALA A 281 -5.35 3.58 30.94
CA ALA A 281 -5.14 3.64 29.49
C ALA A 281 -4.12 4.73 29.06
N PRO A 282 -2.88 4.72 29.59
CA PRO A 282 -1.89 5.78 29.39
C PRO A 282 -1.59 6.05 27.91
N GLY A 283 -1.51 5.01 27.07
CA GLY A 283 -1.30 5.19 25.62
C GLY A 283 -2.40 5.99 24.92
N ARG A 284 -3.66 5.86 25.36
CA ARG A 284 -4.82 6.61 24.84
C ARG A 284 -4.87 8.03 25.39
N GLN A 285 -4.62 8.21 26.69
CA GLN A 285 -4.50 9.54 27.29
C GLN A 285 -3.39 10.34 26.63
N HIS A 286 -2.26 9.69 26.36
CA HIS A 286 -1.12 10.31 25.72
C HIS A 286 -1.45 10.75 24.29
N LEU A 287 -2.15 9.93 23.51
CA LEU A 287 -2.60 10.34 22.17
C LEU A 287 -3.59 11.52 22.25
N LEU A 288 -4.51 11.49 23.21
CA LEU A 288 -5.47 12.59 23.41
C LEU A 288 -4.75 13.91 23.68
N GLN A 289 -3.79 13.92 24.61
CA GLN A 289 -3.01 15.11 24.97
C GLN A 289 -2.18 15.62 23.78
N LEU A 290 -1.50 14.71 23.05
CA LEU A 290 -0.76 15.06 21.84
C LEU A 290 -1.66 15.74 20.80
N LEU A 291 -2.84 15.17 20.53
CA LEU A 291 -3.78 15.75 19.58
C LEU A 291 -4.22 17.14 20.05
N GLN A 292 -4.67 17.28 21.30
CA GLN A 292 -5.08 18.58 21.85
C GLN A 292 -3.98 19.63 21.75
N HIS A 293 -2.74 19.25 22.06
CA HIS A 293 -1.57 20.13 21.94
C HIS A 293 -1.35 20.61 20.51
N GLU A 294 -1.34 19.70 19.53
CA GLU A 294 -1.10 20.06 18.12
C GLU A 294 -2.26 20.82 17.48
N PHE A 295 -3.51 20.50 17.84
CA PHE A 295 -4.67 21.30 17.44
C PHE A 295 -4.60 22.72 17.99
N ALA A 296 -4.17 22.90 19.24
CA ALA A 296 -4.02 24.22 19.86
C ALA A 296 -2.86 25.02 19.26
N ALA A 297 -1.76 24.35 18.89
CA ALA A 297 -0.62 24.98 18.24
C ALA A 297 -0.94 25.48 16.82
N GLY A 298 -1.84 24.80 16.10
CA GLY A 298 -2.33 25.23 14.78
C GLY A 298 -1.32 25.21 13.64
N ALA A 299 -0.12 24.64 13.87
CA ALA A 299 0.97 24.62 12.88
C ALA A 299 0.90 23.43 11.91
N LEU A 300 0.17 22.38 12.28
CA LEU A 300 0.08 21.14 11.51
C LEU A 300 -1.29 20.99 10.87
N THR A 301 -1.32 20.41 9.67
CA THR A 301 -2.55 20.00 8.98
C THR A 301 -2.81 18.51 9.13
N ARG A 302 -1.78 17.71 9.45
CA ARG A 302 -1.90 16.25 9.50
C ARG A 302 -0.96 15.58 10.50
N ILE A 303 -1.48 14.54 11.16
CA ILE A 303 -0.70 13.58 11.95
C ILE A 303 -0.85 12.19 11.33
N GLU A 304 0.26 11.61 10.90
CA GLU A 304 0.38 10.30 10.25
C GLU A 304 0.88 9.24 11.22
N PHE A 305 0.31 8.03 11.16
CA PHE A 305 0.65 6.96 12.10
C PHE A 305 1.61 5.92 11.53
N TYR A 306 1.62 5.73 10.20
CA TYR A 306 2.44 4.73 9.48
C TYR A 306 2.65 3.43 10.27
N THR A 307 1.53 2.86 10.73
CA THR A 307 1.44 1.59 11.45
C THR A 307 0.31 0.77 10.84
N ASN A 308 0.32 -0.54 11.05
CA ASN A 308 -0.83 -1.35 10.69
C ASN A 308 -1.98 -1.11 11.70
N ALA A 309 -3.06 -0.51 11.22
CA ALA A 309 -4.14 0.00 12.03
C ALA A 309 -5.00 -1.13 12.58
N ASN A 310 -5.13 -1.15 13.90
CA ASN A 310 -6.10 -1.97 14.61
C ASN A 310 -7.36 -1.14 14.94
N ALA A 311 -8.37 -1.79 15.54
CA ALA A 311 -9.62 -1.14 15.94
C ALA A 311 -9.42 0.07 16.85
N ASP A 312 -8.39 0.07 17.69
CA ASP A 312 -8.08 1.21 18.56
C ASP A 312 -7.60 2.41 17.75
N THR A 313 -6.58 2.24 16.91
CA THR A 313 -6.06 3.33 16.05
C THR A 313 -7.12 3.86 15.07
N LEU A 314 -7.98 2.99 14.54
CA LEU A 314 -9.08 3.39 13.66
C LEU A 314 -10.13 4.24 14.37
N ALA A 315 -10.33 4.05 15.68
CA ALA A 315 -11.27 4.88 16.44
C ALA A 315 -10.82 6.36 16.50
N TRP A 316 -9.52 6.63 16.37
CA TRP A 316 -8.95 7.97 16.33
C TRP A 316 -8.82 8.53 14.91
N ALA A 317 -8.74 7.68 13.90
CA ALA A 317 -8.42 8.06 12.52
C ALA A 317 -9.50 8.93 11.84
N THR A 318 -9.13 10.09 11.27
CA THR A 318 -10.03 10.82 10.37
C THR A 318 -10.33 9.98 9.14
N ASP A 319 -9.30 9.34 8.59
CA ASP A 319 -9.41 8.41 7.47
C ASP A 319 -8.24 7.40 7.49
N SER A 320 -8.36 6.33 6.72
CA SER A 320 -7.39 5.24 6.64
C SER A 320 -7.11 4.85 5.19
N ARG A 321 -5.90 4.35 4.93
CA ARG A 321 -5.51 3.91 3.59
C ARG A 321 -4.57 2.73 3.65
N TRP A 322 -4.62 1.90 2.62
CA TRP A 322 -3.67 0.81 2.48
C TRP A 322 -2.37 1.30 1.85
N ILE A 323 -1.27 1.06 2.55
CA ILE A 323 0.08 1.05 2.01
C ILE A 323 0.21 -0.18 1.11
N ARG A 324 0.86 -0.02 -0.05
CA ARG A 324 0.84 -1.00 -1.14
C ARG A 324 2.26 -1.38 -1.54
N HIS A 325 2.52 -2.64 -1.83
CA HIS A 325 3.67 -3.01 -2.65
C HIS A 325 3.21 -3.07 -4.10
N VAL A 326 3.93 -2.42 -5.00
CA VAL A 326 3.66 -2.41 -6.44
C VAL A 326 4.80 -3.15 -7.13
N THR A 327 4.48 -4.29 -7.72
CA THR A 327 5.40 -5.04 -8.57
C THR A 327 5.17 -4.64 -10.01
N LEU A 328 6.22 -4.18 -10.68
CA LEU A 328 6.24 -3.93 -12.11
C LEU A 328 7.02 -5.04 -12.80
N GLU A 329 6.50 -5.48 -13.94
CA GLU A 329 7.12 -6.51 -14.74
C GLU A 329 7.49 -5.96 -16.10
N ARG A 330 8.62 -6.43 -16.63
CA ARG A 330 9.14 -5.95 -17.91
C ARG A 330 8.25 -6.35 -19.09
N SER A 331 7.62 -7.52 -19.04
CA SER A 331 6.74 -8.04 -20.09
C SER A 331 5.72 -9.08 -19.60
N ALA A 332 4.63 -9.29 -20.32
CA ALA A 332 3.53 -10.15 -19.89
C ALA A 332 3.93 -11.64 -19.86
N PRO A 333 4.72 -12.15 -20.83
CA PRO A 333 5.22 -13.52 -20.75
C PRO A 333 6.11 -13.76 -19.52
N THR A 334 6.90 -12.76 -19.13
CA THR A 334 7.76 -12.87 -17.93
C THR A 334 6.93 -12.90 -16.66
N SER A 335 5.81 -12.17 -16.62
CA SER A 335 4.85 -12.18 -15.50
C SER A 335 4.32 -13.56 -15.16
N LEU A 336 3.74 -14.22 -16.17
CA LEU A 336 3.11 -15.53 -16.02
C LEU A 336 4.13 -16.59 -15.60
N LEU A 337 5.34 -16.53 -16.18
CA LEU A 337 6.43 -17.44 -15.85
C LEU A 337 6.87 -17.26 -14.39
N VAL A 338 7.14 -16.02 -13.97
CA VAL A 338 7.58 -15.68 -12.61
C VAL A 338 6.56 -16.09 -11.56
N SER A 339 5.29 -15.74 -11.77
CA SER A 339 4.21 -16.09 -10.84
C SER A 339 4.05 -17.60 -10.74
N SER A 340 4.04 -18.32 -11.87
CA SER A 340 3.95 -19.79 -11.86
C SER A 340 5.10 -20.45 -11.10
N MET A 341 6.34 -19.97 -11.29
CA MET A 341 7.50 -20.47 -10.54
C MET A 341 7.38 -20.25 -9.04
N ARG A 342 6.84 -19.09 -8.61
CA ARG A 342 6.61 -18.77 -7.19
C ARG A 342 5.57 -19.70 -6.58
N PHE A 343 4.45 -19.90 -7.27
CA PHE A 343 3.41 -20.82 -6.81
C PHE A 343 3.95 -22.23 -6.63
N VAL A 344 4.64 -22.80 -7.63
CA VAL A 344 5.20 -24.15 -7.55
C VAL A 344 6.19 -24.25 -6.39
N ARG A 345 7.10 -23.27 -6.25
CA ARG A 345 8.07 -23.26 -5.14
C ARG A 345 7.38 -23.16 -3.78
N ARG A 346 6.29 -22.40 -3.67
CA ARG A 346 5.49 -22.28 -2.44
C ARG A 346 4.71 -23.56 -2.16
N ALA A 347 4.04 -24.14 -3.14
CA ALA A 347 3.31 -25.40 -3.00
C ALA A 347 4.23 -26.55 -2.57
N LEU A 348 5.47 -26.59 -3.06
CA LEU A 348 6.48 -27.56 -2.64
C LEU A 348 7.02 -27.31 -1.22
N LYS A 349 6.90 -26.09 -0.70
CA LYS A 349 7.32 -25.69 0.65
C LYS A 349 6.16 -25.56 1.64
N ALA A 350 4.93 -25.69 1.17
CA ALA A 350 3.75 -25.43 1.98
C ALA A 350 3.57 -26.58 2.97
N ASP A 351 3.66 -26.25 4.25
CA ASP A 351 3.26 -27.14 5.32
C ASP A 351 1.71 -27.17 5.37
N PRO A 352 1.05 -28.33 5.22
CA PRO A 352 -0.41 -28.44 5.26
C PRO A 352 -1.05 -27.90 6.56
N ALA A 353 -0.26 -27.60 7.59
CA ALA A 353 -0.69 -27.06 8.88
C ALA A 353 -1.16 -25.58 8.88
N THR A 354 -1.10 -24.83 7.77
CA THR A 354 -1.38 -23.38 7.74
C THR A 354 -2.87 -22.96 7.75
N ALA A 355 -3.79 -23.90 8.03
CA ALA A 355 -5.24 -23.67 8.09
C ALA A 355 -5.84 -23.83 9.50
N GLU A 356 -5.07 -23.61 10.57
CA GLU A 356 -5.62 -23.68 11.93
C GLU A 356 -6.80 -22.70 12.11
N GLY A 357 -7.99 -23.28 12.29
CA GLY A 357 -9.23 -22.57 12.58
C GLY A 357 -9.97 -21.95 11.38
N TRP A 358 -9.47 -22.07 10.15
CA TRP A 358 -10.15 -21.58 8.94
C TRP A 358 -10.81 -22.71 8.16
N LEU A 359 -12.12 -22.65 7.99
CA LEU A 359 -12.88 -23.66 7.26
C LEU A 359 -13.53 -23.07 6.02
N LEU A 360 -13.17 -23.59 4.84
CA LEU A 360 -13.94 -23.38 3.61
C LEU A 360 -15.12 -24.35 3.56
N GLN A 361 -16.30 -23.81 3.30
CA GLN A 361 -17.51 -24.58 3.11
C GLN A 361 -18.22 -24.09 1.83
N HIS A 362 -19.14 -24.90 1.33
CA HIS A 362 -19.93 -24.53 0.15
C HIS A 362 -21.39 -24.98 0.25
N ALA A 363 -22.25 -24.28 -0.47
CA ALA A 363 -23.67 -24.59 -0.61
C ALA A 363 -24.11 -24.40 -2.08
N PRO A 364 -25.01 -25.25 -2.60
CA PRO A 364 -25.53 -25.13 -3.96
C PRO A 364 -26.52 -23.97 -4.13
N ASN A 365 -27.16 -23.52 -3.05
CA ASN A 365 -28.19 -22.48 -3.06
C ASN A 365 -28.18 -21.66 -1.76
N VAL A 366 -28.93 -20.55 -1.74
CA VAL A 366 -28.93 -19.55 -0.66
C VAL A 366 -29.67 -20.05 0.59
N GLU A 367 -30.64 -20.95 0.42
CA GLU A 367 -31.45 -21.54 1.49
C GLU A 367 -30.59 -22.42 2.40
N GLN A 368 -29.55 -23.06 1.84
CA GLN A 368 -28.61 -23.92 2.57
C GLN A 368 -27.43 -23.16 3.20
N LEU A 369 -27.39 -21.83 3.09
CA LEU A 369 -26.38 -21.04 3.79
C LEU A 369 -26.70 -20.90 5.29
N PRO A 370 -25.69 -20.95 6.16
CA PRO A 370 -25.89 -20.68 7.58
C PRO A 370 -26.30 -19.21 7.78
N GLU A 371 -27.07 -18.97 8.84
CA GLU A 371 -27.64 -17.66 9.14
C GLU A 371 -26.61 -16.50 9.15
N PRO A 372 -25.42 -16.64 9.77
CA PRO A 372 -24.40 -15.59 9.72
C PRO A 372 -23.90 -15.27 8.29
N ALA A 373 -23.83 -16.27 7.40
CA ALA A 373 -23.44 -16.06 6.01
C ALA A 373 -24.52 -15.33 5.22
N ARG A 374 -25.80 -15.68 5.47
CA ARG A 374 -26.95 -14.98 4.87
C ARG A 374 -27.01 -13.53 5.33
N GLN A 375 -26.83 -13.27 6.61
CA GLN A 375 -26.79 -11.90 7.15
C GLN A 375 -25.66 -11.06 6.56
N LEU A 376 -24.48 -11.66 6.33
CA LEU A 376 -23.36 -10.97 5.68
C LEU A 376 -23.68 -10.63 4.21
N LEU A 377 -24.27 -11.58 3.47
CA LEU A 377 -24.76 -11.35 2.11
C LEU A 377 -25.86 -10.29 2.05
N GLU A 378 -26.81 -10.32 2.98
CA GLU A 378 -27.92 -9.35 3.06
C GLU A 378 -27.44 -7.95 3.41
N ARG A 379 -26.48 -7.83 4.33
CA ARG A 379 -25.87 -6.54 4.69
C ARG A 379 -25.29 -5.86 3.48
N VAL A 380 -24.56 -6.62 2.68
CA VAL A 380 -24.01 -6.18 1.41
C VAL A 380 -25.15 -5.88 0.43
N ALA A 381 -26.08 -6.82 0.21
CA ALA A 381 -27.18 -6.66 -0.73
C ALA A 381 -28.10 -5.47 -0.43
N LYS A 382 -28.32 -5.10 0.84
CA LYS A 382 -29.07 -3.90 1.25
C LYS A 382 -28.39 -2.60 0.83
N SER A 383 -27.08 -2.61 0.66
CA SER A 383 -26.33 -1.49 0.08
C SER A 383 -26.44 -1.42 -1.44
N PHE A 384 -27.11 -2.38 -2.10
CA PHE A 384 -27.28 -2.45 -3.55
C PHE A 384 -28.75 -2.57 -3.96
N SER A 385 -29.09 -2.10 -5.15
CA SER A 385 -30.43 -2.25 -5.73
C SER A 385 -30.68 -3.70 -6.18
N ALA A 386 -31.02 -4.55 -5.21
CA ALA A 386 -31.48 -5.94 -5.33
C ALA A 386 -30.48 -6.96 -5.93
N LEU A 387 -30.31 -8.09 -5.24
CA LEU A 387 -29.74 -9.31 -5.82
C LEU A 387 -30.60 -9.73 -7.03
N PRO A 388 -30.00 -10.12 -8.17
CA PRO A 388 -30.76 -10.45 -9.37
C PRO A 388 -31.73 -11.60 -9.09
N LYS A 389 -33.03 -11.33 -9.28
CA LYS A 389 -34.09 -12.34 -9.27
C LYS A 389 -34.03 -13.12 -10.58
N GLY A 390 -33.17 -14.15 -10.65
CA GLY A 390 -33.11 -15.02 -11.82
C GLY A 390 -31.90 -15.96 -11.87
N GLY A 391 -32.04 -17.17 -11.30
CA GLY A 391 -31.50 -18.44 -11.85
C GLY A 391 -30.00 -18.64 -12.13
N SER A 392 -29.09 -17.73 -11.77
CA SER A 392 -27.69 -17.80 -12.23
C SER A 392 -26.61 -17.97 -11.13
N VAL A 393 -26.94 -17.92 -9.83
CA VAL A 393 -25.98 -18.36 -8.79
C VAL A 393 -26.09 -19.87 -8.60
N ARG A 394 -25.01 -20.62 -8.89
CA ARG A 394 -25.01 -22.10 -8.80
C ARG A 394 -24.25 -22.64 -7.59
N ARG A 395 -23.40 -21.82 -6.96
CA ARG A 395 -22.66 -22.24 -5.77
C ARG A 395 -22.23 -21.02 -4.95
N TYR A 396 -22.30 -21.17 -3.64
CA TYR A 396 -21.76 -20.23 -2.66
C TYR A 396 -20.59 -20.91 -1.96
N TYR A 397 -19.48 -20.22 -1.85
CA TYR A 397 -18.36 -20.61 -0.99
C TYR A 397 -18.28 -19.63 0.16
N TRP A 398 -17.96 -20.08 1.37
CA TRP A 398 -17.66 -19.16 2.45
C TRP A 398 -16.52 -19.68 3.30
N VAL A 399 -15.80 -18.74 3.90
CA VAL A 399 -14.75 -19.03 4.87
C VAL A 399 -15.16 -18.55 6.24
N SER A 400 -14.98 -19.42 7.23
CA SER A 400 -15.26 -19.12 8.63
C SER A 400 -13.97 -19.22 9.44
N LYS A 401 -13.83 -18.36 10.45
CA LYS A 401 -12.80 -18.50 11.49
C LYS A 401 -13.51 -18.84 12.80
N GLY A 402 -13.39 -20.09 13.25
CA GLY A 402 -14.28 -20.61 14.30
C GLY A 402 -15.74 -20.55 13.86
N ALA A 403 -16.62 -19.97 14.69
CA ALA A 403 -18.05 -19.84 14.38
C ALA A 403 -18.40 -18.62 13.51
N GLU A 404 -17.46 -17.71 13.27
CA GLU A 404 -17.73 -16.44 12.59
C GLU A 404 -17.47 -16.56 11.09
N VAL A 405 -18.49 -16.28 10.28
CA VAL A 405 -18.37 -16.20 8.82
C VAL A 405 -17.65 -14.91 8.45
N LYS A 406 -16.50 -15.02 7.77
CA LYS A 406 -15.64 -13.89 7.44
C LYS A 406 -15.85 -13.36 6.04
N ALA A 407 -16.11 -14.26 5.09
CA ALA A 407 -16.44 -13.89 3.71
C ALA A 407 -17.28 -14.95 3.01
N VAL A 408 -18.15 -14.52 2.09
CA VAL A 408 -19.05 -15.35 1.27
C VAL A 408 -18.90 -14.94 -0.19
N LEU A 409 -18.58 -15.92 -1.05
CA LEU A 409 -18.34 -15.81 -2.48
C LEU A 409 -19.45 -16.52 -3.27
N PRO A 410 -20.44 -15.79 -3.79
CA PRO A 410 -21.38 -16.31 -4.79
C PRO A 410 -20.70 -16.45 -6.16
N VAL A 411 -20.83 -17.62 -6.80
CA VAL A 411 -20.26 -17.89 -8.13
C VAL A 411 -21.18 -18.66 -9.07
N GLU A 412 -20.98 -18.40 -10.35
CA GLU A 412 -21.33 -19.26 -11.47
C GLU A 412 -20.22 -20.29 -11.69
N VAL A 413 -20.59 -21.55 -11.96
CA VAL A 413 -19.62 -22.62 -12.23
C VAL A 413 -19.78 -23.07 -13.68
N ASP A 414 -18.72 -22.87 -14.47
CA ASP A 414 -18.58 -23.36 -15.84
C ASP A 414 -17.51 -24.48 -15.88
N ARG A 415 -17.47 -25.29 -16.95
CA ARG A 415 -16.44 -26.31 -17.15
C ARG A 415 -15.64 -26.02 -18.41
N ARG A 416 -14.35 -25.70 -18.26
CA ARG A 416 -13.42 -25.45 -19.36
C ARG A 416 -12.04 -26.03 -19.05
N TRP A 417 -11.34 -26.45 -20.10
CA TRP A 417 -9.93 -26.88 -20.02
C TRP A 417 -9.71 -28.07 -19.07
N GLY A 418 -10.71 -28.94 -18.92
CA GLY A 418 -10.67 -30.08 -18.02
C GLY A 418 -10.91 -29.77 -16.54
N GLY A 419 -11.31 -28.53 -16.18
CA GLY A 419 -11.62 -28.12 -14.81
C GLY A 419 -12.83 -27.19 -14.70
N GLU A 420 -13.14 -26.77 -13.47
CA GLU A 420 -14.17 -25.79 -13.13
C GLU A 420 -13.62 -24.36 -13.27
N VAL A 421 -14.37 -23.48 -13.93
CA VAL A 421 -14.11 -22.04 -13.99
C VAL A 421 -15.15 -21.36 -13.11
N LEU A 422 -14.70 -20.72 -12.03
CA LEU A 422 -15.59 -19.99 -11.12
C LEU A 422 -15.73 -18.55 -11.62
N ARG A 423 -16.93 -18.14 -12.00
CA ARG A 423 -17.23 -16.79 -12.49
C ARG A 423 -18.00 -16.01 -11.43
N SER A 424 -17.66 -14.75 -11.25
CA SER A 424 -18.41 -13.85 -10.39
C SER A 424 -19.83 -13.59 -10.88
N VAL A 425 -20.80 -13.55 -9.96
CA VAL A 425 -22.20 -13.27 -10.27
C VAL A 425 -22.45 -11.76 -10.25
N THR A 426 -22.07 -11.06 -11.31
CA THR A 426 -22.39 -9.63 -11.48
C THR A 426 -22.81 -9.36 -12.92
N GLN A 427 -24.10 -9.04 -13.13
CA GLN A 427 -24.66 -8.78 -14.47
C GLN A 427 -25.13 -7.32 -14.69
N SER A 428 -25.26 -6.48 -13.65
CA SER A 428 -25.74 -5.10 -13.85
C SER A 428 -24.59 -4.14 -14.15
N LEU A 429 -24.85 -3.22 -15.08
CA LEU A 429 -23.86 -2.32 -15.66
C LEU A 429 -23.54 -1.10 -14.75
N ASP A 430 -24.24 -0.90 -13.63
CA ASP A 430 -24.27 0.38 -12.89
C ASP A 430 -23.88 0.33 -11.39
N THR A 431 -23.62 -0.84 -10.81
CA THR A 431 -23.18 -0.95 -9.41
C THR A 431 -21.89 -1.74 -9.29
N ALA A 432 -20.80 -1.05 -8.95
CA ALA A 432 -19.53 -1.70 -8.63
C ALA A 432 -19.67 -2.49 -7.31
N LEU A 433 -19.70 -3.83 -7.43
CA LEU A 433 -19.37 -4.85 -6.42
C LEU A 433 -20.40 -5.11 -5.29
N PRO A 434 -20.35 -6.28 -4.58
CA PRO A 434 -19.24 -7.21 -4.53
C PRO A 434 -19.55 -8.64 -5.00
N VAL A 435 -18.54 -9.18 -5.68
CA VAL A 435 -18.38 -10.61 -5.93
C VAL A 435 -18.14 -11.37 -4.61
N LEU A 436 -17.80 -10.69 -3.52
CA LEU A 436 -17.51 -11.28 -2.21
C LEU A 436 -18.14 -10.43 -1.09
N ALA A 437 -19.09 -10.98 -0.35
CA ALA A 437 -19.55 -10.35 0.88
C ALA A 437 -18.58 -10.64 2.02
N ALA A 438 -17.83 -9.65 2.49
CA ALA A 438 -16.84 -9.80 3.56
C ALA A 438 -17.12 -8.83 4.72
N THR A 439 -16.65 -9.20 5.91
CA THR A 439 -16.74 -8.34 7.11
C THR A 439 -15.94 -7.05 6.95
N ASP A 440 -14.78 -7.11 6.30
CA ASP A 440 -14.00 -5.98 5.80
C ASP A 440 -13.61 -6.31 4.34
N PRO A 441 -14.27 -5.68 3.33
CA PRO A 441 -14.02 -5.98 1.92
C PRO A 441 -12.60 -5.65 1.43
N ALA A 442 -11.88 -4.79 2.15
CA ALA A 442 -10.51 -4.40 1.80
C ALA A 442 -9.45 -5.28 2.50
N ASP A 443 -9.83 -6.15 3.43
CA ASP A 443 -8.92 -7.10 4.07
C ASP A 443 -8.64 -8.30 3.14
N PRO A 444 -7.39 -8.53 2.70
CA PRO A 444 -7.06 -9.66 1.85
C PRO A 444 -7.11 -11.01 2.59
N THR A 445 -7.21 -11.03 3.93
CA THR A 445 -7.09 -12.26 4.74
C THR A 445 -8.17 -13.31 4.44
N PRO A 446 -9.49 -12.99 4.45
CA PRO A 446 -10.51 -13.96 4.10
C PRO A 446 -10.39 -14.45 2.65
N ILE A 447 -10.03 -13.54 1.73
CA ILE A 447 -9.82 -13.87 0.31
C ILE A 447 -8.66 -14.85 0.15
N ARG A 448 -7.54 -14.60 0.83
CA ARG A 448 -6.38 -15.49 0.81
C ARG A 448 -6.74 -16.89 1.27
N GLN A 449 -7.48 -17.01 2.38
CA GLN A 449 -7.90 -18.32 2.89
C GLN A 449 -8.84 -19.04 1.91
N LEU A 450 -9.75 -18.29 1.29
CA LEU A 450 -10.61 -18.80 0.25
C LEU A 450 -9.81 -19.29 -0.97
N LEU A 451 -8.84 -18.51 -1.47
CA LEU A 451 -7.98 -18.87 -2.61
C LEU A 451 -7.10 -20.08 -2.32
N THR A 452 -6.48 -20.13 -1.13
CA THR A 452 -5.64 -21.27 -0.70
C THR A 452 -6.42 -22.58 -0.74
N GLN A 453 -7.65 -22.58 -0.20
CA GLN A 453 -8.48 -23.77 -0.12
C GLN A 453 -9.15 -24.10 -1.47
N LEU A 454 -9.54 -23.09 -2.27
CA LEU A 454 -10.16 -23.30 -3.58
C LEU A 454 -9.18 -23.71 -4.69
N LEU A 455 -7.92 -23.26 -4.65
CA LEU A 455 -6.93 -23.50 -5.73
C LEU A 455 -5.78 -24.43 -5.30
N GLY A 456 -5.88 -25.05 -4.12
CA GLY A 456 -4.90 -26.02 -3.60
C GLY A 456 -4.85 -27.35 -4.37
N GLY A 457 -3.85 -28.19 -4.04
CA GLY A 457 -3.32 -29.30 -4.86
C GLY A 457 -4.23 -30.48 -5.25
N ARG A 458 -5.53 -30.45 -4.96
CA ARG A 458 -6.54 -31.41 -5.46
C ARG A 458 -7.80 -30.75 -6.02
N SER A 459 -7.78 -29.43 -6.18
CA SER A 459 -8.95 -28.70 -6.67
C SER A 459 -9.19 -28.98 -8.15
N ARG A 460 -10.46 -29.12 -8.51
CA ARG A 460 -10.91 -29.12 -9.91
C ARG A 460 -10.99 -27.71 -10.49
N VAL A 461 -10.83 -26.66 -9.67
CA VAL A 461 -10.92 -25.27 -10.11
C VAL A 461 -9.68 -24.89 -10.90
N ALA A 462 -9.88 -24.57 -12.18
CA ALA A 462 -8.83 -24.18 -13.11
C ALA A 462 -8.50 -22.68 -13.05
N CYS A 463 -9.51 -21.84 -12.87
CA CYS A 463 -9.33 -20.42 -12.62
C CYS A 463 -10.57 -19.80 -11.97
N ILE A 464 -10.36 -18.60 -11.44
CA ILE A 464 -11.42 -17.71 -10.94
C ILE A 464 -11.43 -16.47 -11.84
N GLU A 465 -12.58 -16.17 -12.42
CA GLU A 465 -12.82 -14.99 -13.26
C GLU A 465 -13.75 -14.01 -12.56
N LEU A 466 -13.27 -12.80 -12.37
CA LEU A 466 -13.96 -11.73 -11.66
C LEU A 466 -14.22 -10.59 -12.67
N SER A 467 -15.49 -10.28 -12.95
CA SER A 467 -15.91 -9.28 -13.96
C SER A 467 -17.35 -8.80 -13.78
N PRO A 468 -17.65 -7.50 -14.02
CA PRO A 468 -16.74 -6.39 -14.29
C PRO A 468 -16.14 -5.80 -13.01
N TRP A 469 -14.86 -5.43 -13.01
CA TRP A 469 -14.18 -4.89 -11.81
C TRP A 469 -13.59 -3.52 -12.08
N ASN A 470 -13.73 -2.62 -11.10
CA ASN A 470 -12.95 -1.39 -11.03
C ASN A 470 -11.60 -1.69 -10.34
N PRO A 471 -10.49 -1.61 -11.06
CA PRO A 471 -9.20 -1.99 -10.52
C PRO A 471 -8.65 -1.16 -9.37
N GLY A 472 -8.98 0.13 -9.34
CA GLY A 472 -8.55 1.04 -8.29
C GLY A 472 -9.30 0.82 -6.97
N HIS A 473 -10.37 0.02 -7.00
CA HIS A 473 -11.22 -0.24 -5.84
C HIS A 473 -10.51 -1.12 -4.80
N ALA A 474 -10.72 -0.84 -3.52
CA ALA A 474 -10.01 -1.51 -2.43
C ALA A 474 -10.22 -3.04 -2.43
N GLU A 475 -11.44 -3.49 -2.72
CA GLU A 475 -11.76 -4.92 -2.86
C GLU A 475 -10.94 -5.60 -3.96
N THR A 476 -10.78 -4.91 -5.08
CA THR A 476 -9.99 -5.37 -6.21
C THR A 476 -8.54 -5.58 -5.87
N LEU A 477 -7.98 -4.61 -5.14
CA LEU A 477 -6.62 -4.69 -4.64
C LEU A 477 -6.47 -5.81 -3.61
N ALA A 478 -7.49 -6.08 -2.79
CA ALA A 478 -7.48 -7.18 -1.83
C ALA A 478 -7.42 -8.56 -2.53
N TRP A 479 -8.16 -8.76 -3.63
CA TRP A 479 -8.08 -9.97 -4.45
C TRP A 479 -6.72 -10.14 -5.13
N SER A 480 -6.23 -9.06 -5.74
CA SER A 480 -4.90 -9.04 -6.35
C SER A 480 -3.82 -9.37 -5.31
N SER A 481 -3.89 -8.75 -4.13
CA SER A 481 -2.96 -8.97 -3.00
C SER A 481 -2.95 -10.42 -2.56
N ALA A 482 -4.12 -10.98 -2.27
CA ALA A 482 -4.26 -12.36 -1.84
C ALA A 482 -3.68 -13.35 -2.86
N ALA A 483 -3.91 -13.12 -4.15
CA ALA A 483 -3.34 -13.95 -5.21
C ALA A 483 -1.79 -13.86 -5.26
N SER A 484 -1.22 -12.66 -5.13
CA SER A 484 0.24 -12.44 -5.10
C SER A 484 0.94 -13.13 -3.94
N GLU A 485 0.33 -13.02 -2.76
CA GLU A 485 0.85 -13.64 -1.53
C GLU A 485 0.90 -15.15 -1.68
N LEU A 486 -0.03 -15.73 -2.44
CA LEU A 486 -0.02 -17.16 -2.79
C LEU A 486 0.87 -17.47 -4.00
N GLY A 487 1.36 -16.45 -4.70
CA GLY A 487 2.14 -16.59 -5.93
C GLY A 487 1.30 -17.04 -7.13
N LEU A 488 -0.03 -16.91 -7.07
CA LEU A 488 -0.92 -17.33 -8.14
C LEU A 488 -0.75 -16.42 -9.37
N PRO A 489 -0.73 -16.95 -10.61
CA PRO A 489 -0.73 -16.12 -11.81
C PRO A 489 -2.02 -15.31 -11.93
N VAL A 490 -1.87 -14.00 -12.06
CA VAL A 490 -2.96 -13.05 -12.19
C VAL A 490 -2.89 -12.37 -13.56
N LEU A 491 -4.03 -12.26 -14.24
CA LEU A 491 -4.14 -11.57 -15.52
C LEU A 491 -5.24 -10.52 -15.49
N TRP A 492 -4.92 -9.33 -15.99
CA TRP A 492 -5.86 -8.24 -16.24
C TRP A 492 -6.18 -8.15 -17.74
N GLN A 493 -7.47 -8.13 -18.08
CA GLN A 493 -7.95 -7.97 -19.46
C GLN A 493 -8.98 -6.85 -19.54
N ALA A 494 -8.76 -5.88 -20.44
CA ALA A 494 -9.75 -4.84 -20.71
C ALA A 494 -10.99 -5.43 -21.40
N GLN A 495 -12.17 -4.92 -21.05
CA GLN A 495 -13.44 -5.26 -21.68
C GLN A 495 -14.09 -4.02 -22.29
N GLY A 496 -14.49 -4.12 -23.56
CA GLY A 496 -15.11 -3.06 -24.36
C GLY A 496 -14.39 -2.86 -25.70
N PRO A 497 -15.00 -2.15 -26.68
CA PRO A 497 -14.31 -1.81 -27.92
C PRO A 497 -13.10 -0.93 -27.61
N ALA A 498 -11.98 -1.17 -28.31
CA ALA A 498 -10.81 -0.31 -28.24
C ALA A 498 -11.24 1.14 -28.55
N PRO A 499 -10.71 2.16 -27.84
CA PRO A 499 -10.95 3.54 -28.27
C PRO A 499 -10.46 3.69 -29.71
N ALA A 500 -11.24 4.39 -30.54
CA ALA A 500 -10.79 4.81 -31.85
C ALA A 500 -9.42 5.52 -31.72
N PRO A 501 -8.51 5.35 -32.69
CA PRO A 501 -7.21 6.00 -32.63
C PRO A 501 -7.39 7.51 -32.45
N LEU A 502 -6.68 8.07 -31.47
CA LEU A 502 -6.57 9.52 -31.23
C LEU A 502 -5.82 10.17 -32.41
N SER A 503 -6.50 10.35 -33.53
CA SER A 503 -6.20 11.44 -34.46
C SER A 503 -7.01 12.65 -34.02
N GLU A 504 -6.33 13.78 -33.82
CA GLU A 504 -6.90 15.11 -33.55
C GLU A 504 -7.33 15.42 -32.11
N ALA A 505 -6.36 15.53 -31.20
CA ALA A 505 -6.46 16.46 -30.07
C ALA A 505 -5.06 16.92 -29.68
N LEU A 506 -4.44 17.71 -30.55
CA LEU A 506 -3.13 18.32 -30.34
C LEU A 506 -3.29 19.83 -30.55
N VAL A 507 -3.75 20.54 -29.52
CA VAL A 507 -3.47 21.97 -29.32
C VAL A 507 -3.35 22.25 -27.82
N LEU A 508 -2.12 22.53 -27.39
CA LEU A 508 -1.72 23.29 -26.21
C LEU A 508 -1.20 24.68 -26.71
N PRO A 509 -0.89 25.71 -25.89
CA PRO A 509 -1.46 26.16 -24.61
C PRO A 509 -1.48 27.73 -24.39
N GLN A 510 -2.13 28.17 -23.29
CA GLN A 510 -1.86 29.37 -22.41
C GLN A 510 -2.18 30.81 -22.94
N PRO A 511 -2.12 31.89 -22.10
CA PRO A 511 -2.74 32.18 -20.78
C PRO A 511 -3.38 33.62 -20.73
N LEU A 512 -4.17 34.00 -19.70
CA LEU A 512 -4.12 35.37 -19.12
C LEU A 512 -4.95 35.50 -17.83
N ILE A 513 -4.35 36.18 -16.85
CA ILE A 513 -4.94 36.68 -15.60
C ILE A 513 -5.55 38.05 -15.89
N GLU A 514 -6.79 38.32 -15.45
CA GLU A 514 -7.17 39.65 -14.92
C GLU A 514 -8.53 39.65 -14.20
N GLN A 515 -8.66 40.62 -13.29
CA GLN A 515 -9.62 40.78 -12.20
C GLN A 515 -11.04 41.14 -12.64
N VAL A 516 -12.08 40.62 -11.96
CA VAL A 516 -13.34 41.34 -11.68
C VAL A 516 -13.93 40.89 -10.34
N GLU A 517 -14.24 41.85 -9.48
CA GLU A 517 -14.89 41.72 -8.17
C GLU A 517 -16.40 41.37 -8.26
N CYS A 518 -16.85 40.66 -7.22
CA CYS A 518 -18.20 40.55 -6.63
C CYS A 518 -19.45 41.02 -7.38
N ARG A 519 -20.42 40.08 -7.56
CA ARG A 519 -21.79 40.16 -6.98
C ARG A 519 -22.64 38.93 -7.35
N GLY A 520 -23.24 38.31 -6.32
CA GLY A 520 -24.60 37.77 -6.27
C GLY A 520 -25.16 36.87 -7.39
N GLN A 521 -25.66 35.72 -6.93
CA GLN A 521 -26.84 34.96 -7.40
C GLN A 521 -26.67 33.78 -8.38
N THR A 522 -27.28 32.69 -7.90
CA THR A 522 -27.89 31.55 -8.61
C THR A 522 -26.98 30.56 -9.33
N ALA A 523 -26.75 29.44 -8.63
CA ALA A 523 -26.34 28.17 -9.21
C ALA A 523 -27.34 27.76 -10.31
N ILE A 524 -26.84 27.63 -11.54
CA ILE A 524 -27.55 26.97 -12.63
C ILE A 524 -27.08 25.52 -12.63
N GLU A 525 -28.00 24.64 -12.26
CA GLU A 525 -27.98 23.21 -12.53
C GLU A 525 -27.89 22.95 -14.04
N GLY A 526 -27.21 21.87 -14.42
CA GLY A 526 -27.43 21.22 -15.71
C GLY A 526 -26.34 21.41 -16.77
N MET A 527 -25.14 20.90 -16.50
CA MET A 527 -24.37 20.19 -17.53
C MET A 527 -23.78 18.91 -16.93
N PRO A 528 -24.04 17.73 -17.50
CA PRO A 528 -23.32 16.54 -17.10
C PRO A 528 -21.87 16.72 -17.54
N THR A 529 -20.95 16.88 -16.58
CA THR A 529 -19.55 16.53 -16.79
C THR A 529 -19.54 15.12 -17.41
N PRO A 530 -18.91 14.91 -18.58
CA PRO A 530 -18.82 13.57 -19.14
C PRO A 530 -18.01 12.74 -18.15
N ALA A 531 -18.68 11.82 -17.45
CA ALA A 531 -18.00 10.82 -16.64
C ALA A 531 -16.99 10.11 -17.57
N PRO A 532 -15.71 10.00 -17.20
CA PRO A 532 -14.75 9.29 -18.04
C PRO A 532 -15.30 7.88 -18.25
N ALA A 533 -15.47 7.48 -19.52
CA ALA A 533 -15.92 6.14 -19.88
C ALA A 533 -14.96 5.12 -19.26
N SER A 534 -15.31 4.60 -18.09
CA SER A 534 -14.44 3.75 -17.30
C SER A 534 -14.21 2.45 -18.08
N ARG A 535 -12.98 2.26 -18.59
CA ARG A 535 -12.57 0.96 -19.14
C ARG A 535 -12.84 -0.11 -18.07
N ARG A 536 -13.61 -1.12 -18.43
CA ARG A 536 -13.94 -2.22 -17.51
C ARG A 536 -12.87 -3.29 -17.61
N TRP A 537 -12.61 -3.97 -16.51
CA TRP A 537 -11.56 -4.97 -16.46
C TRP A 537 -12.08 -6.31 -15.96
N ARG A 538 -11.50 -7.37 -16.52
CA ARG A 538 -11.58 -8.74 -16.01
C ARG A 538 -10.29 -9.08 -15.29
N LEU A 539 -10.44 -9.56 -14.06
CA LEU A 539 -9.38 -10.16 -13.28
C LEU A 539 -9.50 -11.69 -13.39
N THR A 540 -8.44 -12.35 -13.84
CA THR A 540 -8.39 -13.82 -13.91
C THR A 540 -7.24 -14.34 -13.06
N ILE A 541 -7.56 -15.22 -12.11
CA ILE A 541 -6.59 -15.89 -11.23
C ILE A 541 -6.51 -17.35 -11.67
N HIS A 542 -5.34 -17.78 -12.14
CA HIS A 542 -5.16 -19.13 -12.66
C HIS A 542 -4.65 -20.09 -11.58
N ASN A 543 -5.12 -21.35 -11.64
CA ASN A 543 -4.52 -22.44 -10.91
C ASN A 543 -3.38 -23.06 -11.73
N PRO A 544 -2.11 -22.97 -11.29
CA PRO A 544 -0.99 -23.55 -12.03
C PRO A 544 -1.01 -25.08 -12.08
N SER A 545 -1.70 -25.75 -11.15
CA SER A 545 -1.72 -27.23 -11.08
C SER A 545 -2.68 -27.87 -12.08
N THR A 546 -3.67 -27.14 -12.57
CA THR A 546 -4.62 -27.63 -13.59
C THR A 546 -4.16 -27.31 -15.01
N TRP A 547 -3.18 -26.41 -15.16
CA TRP A 547 -2.48 -26.22 -16.42
C TRP A 547 -1.55 -27.42 -16.62
N LEU A 548 -1.73 -28.18 -17.70
CA LEU A 548 -0.75 -29.15 -18.22
C LEU A 548 0.61 -28.49 -18.62
N GLY A 549 1.04 -27.41 -17.96
CA GLY A 549 1.58 -26.26 -18.68
C GLY A 549 2.78 -25.54 -18.06
N ALA A 550 3.47 -26.05 -17.05
CA ALA A 550 4.80 -25.52 -16.74
C ALA A 550 5.75 -25.67 -17.97
N ALA A 551 5.61 -26.76 -18.73
CA ALA A 551 6.36 -26.99 -19.97
C ALA A 551 5.79 -26.20 -21.17
N ALA A 552 4.48 -26.01 -21.25
CA ALA A 552 3.84 -25.31 -22.38
C ALA A 552 4.05 -23.79 -22.34
N LEU A 553 4.03 -23.16 -21.15
CA LEU A 553 4.35 -21.74 -20.98
C LEU A 553 5.82 -21.44 -21.29
N VAL A 554 6.74 -22.31 -20.85
CA VAL A 554 8.16 -22.22 -21.22
C VAL A 554 8.33 -22.38 -22.73
N ARG A 555 7.64 -23.33 -23.37
CA ARG A 555 7.68 -23.50 -24.84
C ARG A 555 7.07 -22.32 -25.59
N ALA A 556 5.97 -21.74 -25.11
CA ALA A 556 5.33 -20.56 -25.71
C ALA A 556 6.22 -19.31 -25.58
N ALA A 557 6.85 -19.09 -24.43
CA ALA A 557 7.82 -18.02 -24.22
C ALA A 557 9.07 -18.19 -25.10
N PHE A 558 9.59 -19.41 -25.24
CA PHE A 558 10.71 -19.72 -26.15
C PHE A 558 10.32 -19.63 -27.64
N ALA A 559 9.10 -19.97 -28.00
CA ALA A 559 8.59 -19.83 -29.38
C ALA A 559 8.32 -18.37 -29.75
N TRP A 560 7.88 -17.55 -28.80
CA TRP A 560 7.75 -16.11 -28.96
C TRP A 560 9.13 -15.43 -29.09
N ARG A 561 10.12 -15.84 -28.28
CA ARG A 561 11.52 -15.40 -28.40
C ARG A 561 12.13 -15.75 -29.76
N ARG A 562 11.90 -16.98 -30.26
CA ARG A 562 12.37 -17.40 -31.59
C ARG A 562 11.75 -16.64 -32.76
N ARG A 563 10.56 -16.06 -32.59
CA ARG A 563 9.88 -15.26 -33.63
C ARG A 563 10.27 -13.78 -33.60
N ASN A 564 10.70 -13.28 -32.45
CA ASN A 564 10.98 -11.85 -32.24
C ASN A 564 12.45 -11.58 -31.88
N ASP A 565 13.37 -12.48 -32.25
CA ASP A 565 14.80 -12.29 -32.07
C ASP A 565 15.33 -11.32 -33.16
N PRO A 566 15.74 -10.10 -32.80
CA PRO A 566 16.22 -9.09 -33.76
C PRO A 566 17.59 -9.45 -34.36
N THR A 567 18.23 -10.54 -33.95
CA THR A 567 19.53 -10.98 -34.46
C THR A 567 19.45 -12.04 -35.56
N ARG A 568 18.25 -12.37 -36.05
CA ARG A 568 18.08 -13.39 -37.09
C ARG A 568 18.45 -12.80 -38.47
N PRO A 569 19.43 -13.37 -39.21
CA PRO A 569 19.72 -12.93 -40.56
C PRO A 569 18.51 -13.21 -41.46
N VAL A 570 18.13 -12.21 -42.25
CA VAL A 570 17.10 -12.34 -43.29
C VAL A 570 17.59 -13.40 -44.29
N PRO A 571 16.80 -14.44 -44.61
CA PRO A 571 17.19 -15.37 -45.66
C PRO A 571 17.21 -14.61 -46.99
N CYS A 572 18.38 -14.56 -47.65
CA CYS A 572 18.47 -14.12 -49.04
C CYS A 572 17.62 -15.05 -49.91
N ASN A 573 16.74 -14.44 -50.69
CA ASN A 573 15.90 -15.13 -51.67
C ASN A 573 16.76 -15.40 -52.93
N PRO A 574 17.03 -16.66 -53.33
CA PRO A 574 17.72 -16.92 -54.57
C PRO A 574 16.66 -17.30 -55.61
N GLU A 575 16.12 -16.32 -56.34
CA GLU A 575 15.45 -16.54 -57.63
C GLU A 575 15.01 -15.20 -58.24
N SER A 576 15.95 -14.59 -58.97
CA SER A 576 15.64 -13.73 -60.11
C SER A 576 16.79 -13.85 -61.10
N SER A 577 16.78 -14.94 -61.87
CA SER A 577 17.56 -15.04 -63.10
C SER A 577 16.81 -15.97 -64.05
N SER A 578 15.80 -15.40 -64.70
CA SER A 578 15.36 -15.71 -66.08
C SER A 578 14.27 -14.72 -66.47
#